data_AF-A0A0D2PLN6-F1
#
_entry.id   AF-A0A0D2PLN6-F1
#
_cell.length_a   1.000
_cell.length_b   1.000
_cell.length_c   1.000
_cell.angle_alpha   90.00
_cell.angle_beta   90.00
_cell.angle_gamma   90.00
#
_symmetry.space_group_name_H-M   'P 1'
#
loop_
_entity.id
_entity.type
_entity.pdbx_description
1 polymer ?
#
loop_
_entity_poly.entity_id
_entity_poly.type
_entity_poly.pdbx_seq_one_letter_code
_entity_poly.pdbx_strand_id
1 'polypeptide(L)'
;MIILRNMDELMAMDLPNDHIAAVHVCSCNPRGLPHYPEDWIPSHCAHSSVKHPTAAPPRTHKNSPRPYSQLNSGTVVLNPSTVVSASIKHYLRSCSKVAEWAFPDQDLLSELFKGKWKPIAWYYNALRSLYNVHPELWADHEIRCLHYIFADKPWQSRITPEGSEPGFDIMNRWWWERFDDLGAVMAKKDPDGWQFLLSSIESERRT
;
A
#
# COMPACT_ATOMS: atom_id res chain seq x y z
N MET A 1 5.51 -6.39 -1.32
CA MET A 1 4.37 -6.62 -0.41
C MET A 1 4.34 -8.11 -0.08
N ILE A 2 3.65 -8.53 0.98
CA ILE A 2 3.36 -9.96 1.22
C ILE A 2 1.87 -10.15 1.47
N ILE A 3 1.33 -11.26 0.97
CA ILE A 3 -0.05 -11.66 1.23
C ILE A 3 -0.05 -12.58 2.45
N LEU A 4 -0.78 -12.17 3.49
CA LEU A 4 -0.88 -12.91 4.75
C LEU A 4 -2.18 -13.71 4.86
N ARG A 5 -3.24 -13.28 4.17
CA ARG A 5 -4.55 -13.94 4.15
C ARG A 5 -5.20 -13.76 2.77
N ASN A 6 -6.12 -14.66 2.44
CA ASN A 6 -6.94 -14.58 1.23
C ASN A 6 -7.71 -13.23 1.16
N MET A 7 -7.87 -12.72 -0.07
CA MET A 7 -8.55 -11.47 -0.40
C MET A 7 -9.57 -11.66 -1.54
N ASP A 8 -10.02 -12.88 -1.81
CA ASP A 8 -10.92 -13.17 -2.93
C ASP A 8 -12.27 -12.47 -2.77
N GLU A 9 -12.64 -12.07 -1.55
CA GLU A 9 -13.78 -11.21 -1.29
C GLU A 9 -13.72 -9.86 -2.04
N LEU A 10 -12.52 -9.37 -2.38
CA LEU A 10 -12.35 -8.19 -3.22
C LEU A 10 -12.79 -8.44 -4.66
N MET A 11 -12.74 -9.67 -5.16
CA MET A 11 -13.16 -10.03 -6.52
C MET A 11 -14.69 -10.11 -6.64
N ALA A 12 -15.38 -10.37 -5.53
CA ALA A 12 -16.84 -10.44 -5.47
C ALA A 12 -17.49 -9.12 -5.02
N MET A 13 -16.70 -8.07 -4.79
CA MET A 13 -17.22 -6.81 -4.28
C MET A 13 -18.10 -6.10 -5.32
N ASP A 14 -19.20 -5.51 -4.86
CA ASP A 14 -19.98 -4.61 -5.70
C ASP A 14 -19.18 -3.32 -5.96
N LEU A 15 -18.80 -3.15 -7.23
CA LEU A 15 -18.01 -2.04 -7.75
C LEU A 15 -18.50 -1.71 -9.17
N PRO A 16 -18.93 -0.46 -9.45
CA PRO A 16 -19.32 -0.07 -10.80
C PRO A 16 -18.17 -0.22 -11.82
N ASN A 17 -18.51 -0.45 -13.08
CA ASN A 17 -17.52 -0.72 -14.16
C ASN A 17 -16.51 0.42 -14.41
N ASP A 18 -16.86 1.66 -14.06
CA ASP A 18 -16.02 2.84 -14.22
C ASP A 18 -15.41 3.35 -12.90
N HIS A 19 -15.52 2.56 -11.83
CA HIS A 19 -15.00 2.88 -10.51
C HIS A 19 -13.79 2.00 -10.15
N ILE A 20 -13.02 2.46 -9.18
CA ILE A 20 -11.98 1.68 -8.52
C ILE A 20 -12.25 1.57 -7.02
N ALA A 21 -11.60 0.63 -6.33
CA ALA A 21 -11.57 0.57 -4.88
C ALA A 21 -10.13 0.52 -4.38
N ALA A 22 -9.84 1.24 -3.30
CA ALA A 22 -8.48 1.35 -2.77
C ALA A 22 -8.52 1.74 -1.29
N VAL A 23 -7.38 1.60 -0.61
CA VAL A 23 -7.22 2.05 0.78
C VAL A 23 -6.91 3.54 0.79
N HIS A 24 -7.36 4.27 1.82
CA HIS A 24 -6.95 5.67 2.02
C HIS A 24 -5.42 5.81 2.11
N VAL A 25 -4.90 6.92 1.60
CA VAL A 25 -3.50 7.27 1.87
C VAL A 25 -3.27 7.45 3.37
N CYS A 26 -2.09 7.06 3.84
CA CYS A 26 -1.63 7.44 5.18
C CYS A 26 -0.91 8.79 5.09
N SER A 27 -1.61 9.87 5.42
CA SER A 27 -1.08 11.22 5.36
C SER A 27 -0.39 11.66 6.65
N CYS A 28 0.17 10.76 7.46
CA CYS A 28 0.81 11.13 8.73
C CYS A 28 2.26 11.62 8.59
N ASN A 29 2.92 11.28 7.47
CA ASN A 29 4.33 11.59 7.21
C ASN A 29 5.27 11.41 8.43
N PRO A 30 5.35 10.20 9.03
CA PRO A 30 6.07 10.00 10.31
C PRO A 30 7.58 10.29 10.23
N ARG A 31 8.16 10.27 9.03
CA ARG A 31 9.57 10.57 8.78
C ARG A 31 9.82 12.04 8.40
N GLY A 32 8.79 12.89 8.38
CA GLY A 32 8.91 14.31 8.04
C GLY A 32 9.52 14.54 6.65
N LEU A 33 9.20 13.67 5.68
CA LEU A 33 9.78 13.73 4.35
C LEU A 33 9.40 15.06 3.66
N PRO A 34 10.37 15.93 3.29
CA PRO A 34 10.09 17.29 2.82
C PRO A 34 9.33 17.36 1.49
N HIS A 35 9.40 16.29 0.68
CA HIS A 35 8.73 16.21 -0.61
C HIS A 35 7.27 15.73 -0.50
N TYR A 36 6.80 15.38 0.70
CA TYR A 36 5.40 15.04 0.94
C TYR A 36 4.58 16.35 1.08
N PRO A 37 3.30 16.36 0.71
CA PRO A 37 2.46 17.55 0.85
C PRO A 37 2.43 18.08 2.30
N GLU A 38 2.46 19.40 2.47
CA GLU A 38 2.49 20.03 3.80
C GLU A 38 1.27 19.71 4.67
N ASP A 39 0.12 19.46 4.05
CA ASP A 39 -1.11 19.09 4.74
C ASP A 39 -1.19 17.59 5.08
N TRP A 40 -0.15 16.81 4.77
CA TRP A 40 0.01 15.44 5.27
C TRP A 40 0.51 15.46 6.70
N ILE A 41 -0.45 15.67 7.60
CA ILE A 41 -0.28 15.60 9.05
C ILE A 41 -1.27 14.61 9.70
N PRO A 42 -0.98 14.09 10.91
CA PRO A 42 -1.83 13.10 11.58
C PRO A 42 -3.30 13.50 11.76
N SER A 43 -3.59 14.77 12.04
CA SER A 43 -4.96 15.28 12.18
C SER A 43 -5.76 15.28 10.88
N HIS A 44 -5.10 15.17 9.72
CA HIS A 44 -5.72 15.11 8.40
C HIS A 44 -5.81 13.69 7.83
N CYS A 45 -5.22 12.70 8.50
CA CYS A 45 -5.20 11.32 8.02
C CYS A 45 -6.56 10.64 8.22
N ALA A 46 -7.05 9.97 7.19
CA ALA A 46 -8.32 9.23 7.27
C ALA A 46 -8.25 8.11 8.30
N HIS A 47 -7.11 7.41 8.37
CA HIS A 47 -6.86 6.33 9.33
C HIS A 47 -7.00 6.78 10.79
N SER A 48 -6.79 8.06 11.11
CA SER A 48 -7.01 8.61 12.46
C SER A 48 -8.47 8.56 12.93
N SER A 49 -9.43 8.33 12.02
CA SER A 49 -10.85 8.19 12.36
C SER A 49 -11.30 6.74 12.57
N VAL A 50 -10.45 5.76 12.28
CA VAL A 50 -10.74 4.33 12.46
C VAL A 50 -10.70 3.98 13.95
N LYS A 51 -11.81 3.46 14.47
CA LYS A 51 -12.00 3.24 15.93
C LYS A 51 -11.54 1.87 16.43
N HIS A 52 -11.49 0.90 15.55
CA HIS A 52 -11.01 -0.45 15.83
C HIS A 52 -10.62 -1.13 14.51
N PRO A 53 -9.83 -2.21 14.54
CA PRO A 53 -9.23 -2.81 13.33
C PRO A 53 -10.22 -3.24 12.25
N THR A 54 -11.44 -3.60 12.64
CA THR A 54 -12.52 -4.06 11.75
C THR A 54 -13.57 -3.00 11.44
N ALA A 55 -13.37 -1.74 11.85
CA ALA A 55 -14.30 -0.68 11.56
C ALA A 55 -14.38 -0.42 10.05
N ALA A 56 -15.54 0.06 9.59
CA ALA A 56 -15.71 0.44 8.20
C ALA A 56 -14.68 1.52 7.80
N PRO A 57 -14.19 1.52 6.55
CA PRO A 57 -13.30 2.57 6.07
C PRO A 57 -13.92 3.95 6.24
N PRO A 58 -13.11 4.97 6.61
CA PRO A 58 -13.58 6.34 6.70
C PRO A 58 -14.25 6.80 5.41
N ARG A 59 -15.36 7.52 5.54
CA ARG A 59 -16.03 8.14 4.38
C ARG A 59 -15.55 9.59 4.24
N THR A 60 -15.38 10.02 3.00
CA THR A 60 -15.05 11.41 2.68
C THR A 60 -16.33 12.24 2.68
N HIS A 61 -16.32 13.33 3.45
CA HIS A 61 -17.42 14.30 3.54
C HIS A 61 -16.96 15.67 3.03
N LYS A 62 -17.91 16.60 2.84
CA LYS A 62 -17.61 17.96 2.35
C LYS A 62 -16.58 18.71 3.21
N ASN A 63 -16.57 18.44 4.52
CA ASN A 63 -15.67 19.09 5.48
C ASN A 63 -14.44 18.24 5.84
N SER A 64 -14.25 17.10 5.17
CA SER A 64 -13.07 16.27 5.40
C SER A 64 -11.81 16.98 4.90
N PRO A 65 -10.67 16.86 5.61
CA PRO A 65 -9.37 17.30 5.11
C PRO A 65 -9.07 16.71 3.74
N ARG A 66 -8.32 17.43 2.90
CA ARG A 66 -7.99 17.02 1.53
C ARG A 66 -7.46 15.58 1.42
N PRO A 67 -6.57 15.08 2.32
CA PRO A 67 -6.07 13.71 2.22
C PRO A 67 -7.13 12.61 2.30
N TYR A 68 -8.33 12.86 2.85
CA TYR A 68 -9.44 11.90 2.81
C TYR A 68 -9.95 11.62 1.38
N SER A 69 -9.63 12.47 0.42
CA SER A 69 -9.97 12.24 -0.99
C SER A 69 -8.87 11.49 -1.76
N GLN A 70 -7.74 11.21 -1.12
CA GLN A 70 -6.59 10.55 -1.71
C GLN A 70 -6.53 9.08 -1.28
N LEU A 71 -6.25 8.22 -2.25
CA LEU A 71 -6.05 6.78 -2.03
C LEU A 71 -4.57 6.44 -1.95
N ASN A 72 -4.23 5.23 -1.51
CA ASN A 72 -2.94 4.61 -1.72
C ASN A 72 -3.03 3.56 -2.84
N SER A 73 -2.16 3.66 -3.82
CA SER A 73 -2.16 2.82 -5.03
C SER A 73 -1.59 1.41 -4.83
N GLY A 74 -1.12 1.05 -3.62
CA GLY A 74 -0.54 -0.27 -3.34
C GLY A 74 -1.53 -1.44 -3.51
N THR A 75 -2.82 -1.21 -3.37
CA THR A 75 -3.87 -2.18 -3.73
C THR A 75 -5.04 -1.45 -4.34
N VAL A 76 -5.39 -1.85 -5.57
CA VAL A 76 -6.47 -1.27 -6.34
C VAL A 76 -7.34 -2.40 -6.88
N VAL A 77 -8.63 -2.36 -6.58
CA VAL A 77 -9.65 -3.22 -7.17
C VAL A 77 -10.31 -2.46 -8.31
N LEU A 78 -10.46 -3.10 -9.47
CA LEU A 78 -11.09 -2.49 -10.64
C LEU A 78 -11.76 -3.56 -11.50
N ASN A 79 -12.74 -3.13 -12.28
CA ASN A 79 -13.26 -3.94 -13.38
C ASN A 79 -12.44 -3.65 -14.64
N PRO A 80 -11.77 -4.64 -15.26
CA PRO A 80 -11.02 -4.42 -16.49
C PRO A 80 -11.92 -3.84 -17.59
N SER A 81 -11.52 -2.70 -18.15
CA SER A 81 -12.30 -1.99 -19.17
C SER A 81 -11.40 -1.25 -20.15
N THR A 82 -11.58 -1.52 -21.44
CA THR A 82 -10.87 -0.82 -22.52
C THR A 82 -11.25 0.67 -22.57
N VAL A 83 -12.51 1.00 -22.25
CA VAL A 83 -13.01 2.37 -22.18
C VAL A 83 -12.32 3.15 -21.06
N VAL A 84 -12.22 2.57 -19.86
CA VAL A 84 -11.51 3.18 -18.72
C VAL A 84 -10.01 3.28 -19.01
N SER A 85 -9.41 2.26 -19.64
CA SER A 85 -8.01 2.33 -20.06
C SER A 85 -7.75 3.47 -21.04
N ALA A 86 -8.64 3.67 -22.02
CA ALA A 86 -8.54 4.77 -22.97
C ALA A 86 -8.70 6.14 -22.30
N SER A 87 -9.62 6.27 -21.32
CA SER A 87 -9.78 7.53 -20.56
C SER A 87 -8.56 7.86 -19.72
N ILE A 88 -7.92 6.87 -19.08
CA ILE A 88 -6.65 7.05 -18.34
C ILE A 88 -5.56 7.56 -19.28
N LYS A 89 -5.38 6.92 -20.45
CA LYS A 89 -4.37 7.34 -21.44
C LYS A 89 -4.64 8.74 -21.98
N HIS A 90 -5.91 9.08 -22.21
CA HIS A 90 -6.28 10.42 -22.63
C HIS A 90 -5.96 11.45 -21.55
N TYR A 91 -6.36 11.18 -20.30
CA TYR A 91 -6.12 12.07 -19.16
C TYR A 91 -4.63 12.34 -18.95
N LEU A 92 -3.79 11.31 -19.02
CA LEU A 92 -2.33 11.45 -18.92
C LEU A 92 -1.72 12.35 -20.01
N ARG A 93 -2.33 12.40 -21.21
CA ARG A 93 -1.83 13.24 -22.31
C ARG A 93 -2.33 14.68 -22.24
N SER A 94 -3.49 14.91 -21.61
CA SER A 94 -4.14 16.21 -21.58
C SER A 94 -3.99 16.95 -20.25
N CYS A 95 -3.66 16.26 -19.17
CA CYS A 95 -3.55 16.85 -17.83
C CYS A 95 -2.23 17.59 -17.67
N SER A 96 -2.29 18.91 -17.42
CA SER A 96 -1.10 19.73 -17.18
C SER A 96 -0.38 19.42 -15.86
N LYS A 97 -1.09 18.83 -14.88
CA LYS A 97 -0.56 18.53 -13.54
C LYS A 97 0.37 17.31 -13.49
N VAL A 98 0.48 16.53 -14.57
CA VAL A 98 1.27 15.28 -14.57
C VAL A 98 2.71 15.52 -14.12
N ALA A 99 3.30 16.66 -14.49
CA ALA A 99 4.65 17.04 -14.09
C ALA A 99 4.78 17.47 -12.61
N GLU A 100 3.67 17.75 -11.93
CA GLU A 100 3.61 18.21 -10.54
C GLU A 100 3.40 17.05 -9.54
N TRP A 101 3.03 15.86 -10.01
CA TRP A 101 2.71 14.73 -9.15
C TRP A 101 3.94 14.15 -8.47
N ALA A 102 3.94 14.18 -7.14
CA ALA A 102 4.97 13.56 -6.31
C ALA A 102 4.80 12.03 -6.25
N PHE A 103 3.57 11.54 -6.42
CA PHE A 103 3.22 10.13 -6.40
C PHE A 103 2.44 9.79 -7.68
N PRO A 104 3.12 9.57 -8.82
CA PRO A 104 2.48 9.62 -10.14
C PRO A 104 1.27 8.70 -10.32
N ASP A 105 1.35 7.46 -9.83
CA ASP A 105 0.26 6.49 -9.87
C ASP A 105 -0.86 6.84 -8.89
N GLN A 106 -0.51 7.21 -7.66
CA GLN A 106 -1.46 7.56 -6.62
C GLN A 106 -2.24 8.85 -6.92
N ASP A 107 -1.53 9.89 -7.40
CA ASP A 107 -2.08 11.20 -7.75
C ASP A 107 -2.96 11.09 -9.00
N LEU A 108 -2.53 10.33 -10.02
CA LEU A 108 -3.35 10.00 -11.18
C LEU A 108 -4.69 9.39 -10.76
N LEU A 109 -4.64 8.33 -9.95
CA LEU A 109 -5.84 7.61 -9.55
C LEU A 109 -6.75 8.46 -8.66
N SER A 110 -6.17 9.24 -7.72
CA SER A 110 -6.93 10.13 -6.84
C SER A 110 -7.63 11.25 -7.62
N GLU A 111 -6.98 11.85 -8.62
CA GLU A 111 -7.57 12.91 -9.43
C GLU A 111 -8.58 12.37 -10.45
N LEU A 112 -8.22 11.36 -11.24
CA LEU A 112 -9.07 10.85 -12.33
C LEU A 112 -10.32 10.13 -11.80
N PHE A 113 -10.21 9.39 -10.70
CA PHE A 113 -11.32 8.68 -10.08
C PHE A 113 -11.92 9.45 -8.91
N LYS A 114 -11.73 10.77 -8.83
CA LYS A 114 -12.35 11.60 -7.80
C LYS A 114 -13.88 11.45 -7.83
N GLY A 115 -14.46 11.01 -6.71
CA GLY A 115 -15.88 10.69 -6.61
C GLY A 115 -16.30 9.37 -7.27
N LYS A 116 -15.35 8.65 -7.89
CA LYS A 116 -15.51 7.34 -8.54
C LYS A 116 -14.59 6.27 -7.93
N TRP A 117 -14.17 6.46 -6.69
CA TRP A 117 -13.44 5.44 -5.96
C TRP A 117 -14.11 5.11 -4.63
N LYS A 118 -14.04 3.82 -4.25
CA LYS A 118 -14.64 3.28 -3.03
C LYS A 118 -13.54 2.92 -2.02
N PRO A 119 -13.55 3.51 -0.81
CA PRO A 119 -12.62 3.11 0.24
C PRO A 119 -12.81 1.65 0.66
N ILE A 120 -11.70 0.90 0.73
CA ILE A 120 -11.63 -0.44 1.33
C ILE A 120 -10.81 -0.40 2.63
N ALA A 121 -10.93 -1.45 3.43
CA ALA A 121 -10.30 -1.50 4.75
C ALA A 121 -8.77 -1.49 4.68
N TRP A 122 -8.15 -0.87 5.69
CA TRP A 122 -6.70 -0.69 5.78
C TRP A 122 -5.92 -2.00 5.61
N TYR A 123 -6.46 -3.11 6.11
CA TYR A 123 -5.80 -4.40 6.10
C TYR A 123 -5.62 -5.01 4.71
N TYR A 124 -6.30 -4.50 3.68
CA TYR A 124 -6.07 -4.88 2.29
C TYR A 124 -4.83 -4.21 1.68
N ASN A 125 -4.25 -3.21 2.35
CA ASN A 125 -3.01 -2.55 1.97
C ASN A 125 -2.37 -1.95 3.24
N ALA A 126 -2.03 -2.82 4.19
CA ALA A 126 -1.50 -2.42 5.47
C ALA A 126 -0.09 -1.87 5.27
N LEU A 127 0.08 -0.55 5.32
CA LEU A 127 1.42 0.02 5.30
C LEU A 127 2.08 -0.33 6.63
N ARG A 128 3.29 -0.88 6.60
CA ARG A 128 3.97 -1.30 7.84
C ARG A 128 4.10 -0.18 8.89
N SER A 129 4.16 1.08 8.45
CA SER A 129 4.22 2.24 9.34
C SER A 129 2.94 2.46 10.14
N LEU A 130 1.78 1.95 9.68
CA LEU A 130 0.51 2.02 10.41
C LEU A 130 0.62 1.40 11.80
N TYR A 131 1.50 0.41 11.99
CA TYR A 131 1.82 -0.19 13.29
C TYR A 131 2.17 0.86 14.34
N ASN A 132 2.97 1.86 13.95
CA ASN A 132 3.44 2.92 14.86
C ASN A 132 2.52 4.14 14.85
N VAL A 133 1.99 4.53 13.68
CA VAL A 133 1.22 5.78 13.55
C VAL A 133 -0.26 5.64 13.92
N HIS A 134 -0.82 4.43 13.81
CA HIS A 134 -2.24 4.15 14.07
C HIS A 134 -2.42 2.83 14.84
N PRO A 135 -1.93 2.73 16.09
CA PRO A 135 -1.99 1.49 16.86
C PRO A 135 -3.42 1.00 17.15
N GLU A 136 -4.41 1.89 17.25
CA GLU A 136 -5.83 1.51 17.45
C GLU A 136 -6.43 0.80 16.24
N LEU A 137 -5.92 1.09 15.05
CA LEU A 137 -6.33 0.46 13.80
C LEU A 137 -5.63 -0.89 13.59
N TRP A 138 -4.43 -1.07 14.14
CA TRP A 138 -3.58 -2.21 13.82
C TRP A 138 -4.00 -3.49 14.56
N ALA A 139 -4.18 -4.57 13.80
CA ALA A 139 -4.27 -5.93 14.34
C ALA A 139 -3.62 -6.92 13.37
N ASP A 140 -2.56 -7.61 13.82
CA ASP A 140 -1.79 -8.58 13.00
C ASP A 140 -2.69 -9.59 12.29
N HIS A 141 -3.66 -10.14 13.02
CA HIS A 141 -4.56 -11.17 12.51
C HIS A 141 -5.52 -10.66 11.44
N GLU A 142 -5.77 -9.35 11.34
CA GLU A 142 -6.65 -8.79 10.30
C GLU A 142 -5.93 -8.54 8.97
N ILE A 143 -4.59 -8.42 8.99
CA ILE A 143 -3.80 -8.06 7.81
C ILE A 143 -3.99 -9.09 6.69
N ARG A 144 -4.36 -8.59 5.51
CA ARG A 144 -4.47 -9.39 4.28
C ARG A 144 -3.27 -9.19 3.38
N CYS A 145 -2.86 -7.94 3.17
CA CYS A 145 -1.69 -7.58 2.38
C CYS A 145 -0.85 -6.56 3.14
N LEU A 146 0.40 -6.91 3.45
CA LEU A 146 1.37 -6.04 4.11
C LEU A 146 2.27 -5.33 3.08
N HIS A 147 2.34 -4.01 3.19
CA HIS A 147 3.03 -3.12 2.27
C HIS A 147 4.27 -2.46 2.91
N TYR A 148 5.43 -2.80 2.37
CA TYR A 148 6.72 -2.20 2.72
C TYR A 148 6.95 -0.93 1.88
N ILE A 149 6.48 0.23 2.36
CA ILE A 149 6.46 1.48 1.58
C ILE A 149 7.81 2.22 1.52
N PHE A 150 8.58 2.27 2.61
CA PHE A 150 9.81 3.08 2.72
C PHE A 150 11.04 2.38 2.14
N ALA A 151 12.15 3.11 2.01
CA ALA A 151 13.37 2.63 1.32
C ALA A 151 14.11 1.48 2.04
N ASP A 152 13.93 1.35 3.35
CA ASP A 152 14.47 0.30 4.21
C ASP A 152 13.72 -1.02 4.00
N LYS A 153 14.00 -1.70 2.89
CA LYS A 153 13.28 -2.91 2.47
C LYS A 153 13.86 -4.17 3.14
N PRO A 154 13.03 -5.17 3.50
CA PRO A 154 13.53 -6.41 4.09
C PRO A 154 14.48 -7.19 3.17
N TRP A 155 14.36 -7.07 1.84
CA TRP A 155 15.23 -7.75 0.88
C TRP A 155 16.60 -7.09 0.67
N GLN A 156 16.90 -6.00 1.38
CA GLN A 156 18.23 -5.39 1.39
C GLN A 156 19.15 -6.03 2.45
N SER A 157 18.58 -6.66 3.47
CA SER A 157 19.34 -7.36 4.51
C SER A 157 18.42 -8.23 5.35
N ARG A 158 18.93 -9.40 5.77
CA ARG A 158 18.26 -10.23 6.79
C ARG A 158 18.27 -9.60 8.18
N ILE A 159 19.20 -8.69 8.42
CA ILE A 159 19.30 -7.95 9.69
C ILE A 159 18.53 -6.65 9.51
N THR A 160 17.56 -6.43 10.39
CA THR A 160 16.83 -5.15 10.40
C THR A 160 17.80 -4.05 10.86
N PRO A 161 17.97 -2.96 10.07
CA PRO A 161 18.92 -1.90 10.40
C PRO A 161 18.66 -1.29 11.77
N GLU A 162 19.72 -0.91 12.48
CA GLU A 162 19.63 -0.12 13.71
C GLU A 162 18.89 1.20 13.43
N GLY A 163 18.04 1.63 14.36
CA GLY A 163 17.20 2.82 14.20
C GLY A 163 15.95 2.61 13.33
N SER A 164 15.69 1.39 12.86
CA SER A 164 14.40 1.04 12.24
C SER A 164 13.25 1.28 13.22
N GLU A 165 12.08 1.63 12.68
CA GLU A 165 10.89 1.87 13.49
C GLU A 165 10.48 0.60 14.27
N PRO A 166 9.92 0.74 15.49
CA PRO A 166 9.46 -0.41 16.27
C PRO A 166 8.54 -1.33 15.47
N GLY A 167 8.68 -2.65 15.67
CA GLY A 167 7.92 -3.68 14.97
C GLY A 167 8.38 -3.99 13.55
N PHE A 168 9.24 -3.16 12.93
CA PHE A 168 9.76 -3.46 11.58
C PHE A 168 10.58 -4.75 11.55
N ASP A 169 11.25 -5.10 12.63
CA ASP A 169 11.97 -6.37 12.76
C ASP A 169 11.01 -7.57 12.65
N ILE A 170 9.84 -7.49 13.28
CA ILE A 170 8.79 -8.51 13.23
C ILE A 170 8.29 -8.65 11.79
N MET A 171 7.91 -7.53 11.17
CA MET A 171 7.38 -7.51 9.81
C MET A 171 8.43 -7.91 8.77
N ASN A 172 9.71 -7.60 8.99
CA ASN A 172 10.80 -8.04 8.13
C ASN A 172 11.00 -9.56 8.24
N ARG A 173 10.87 -10.15 9.44
CA ARG A 173 10.87 -11.62 9.60
C ARG A 173 9.76 -12.28 8.80
N TRP A 174 8.53 -11.75 8.83
CA TRP A 174 7.43 -12.29 8.02
C TRP A 174 7.73 -12.28 6.52
N TRP A 175 8.46 -11.28 6.01
CA TRP A 175 8.90 -11.25 4.62
C TRP A 175 9.86 -12.39 4.32
N TRP A 176 10.89 -12.55 5.15
CA TRP A 176 11.91 -13.58 4.99
C TRP A 176 11.36 -14.99 5.14
N GLU A 177 10.44 -15.22 6.08
CA GLU A 177 9.72 -16.49 6.21
C GLU A 177 9.00 -16.87 4.91
N ARG A 178 8.25 -15.93 4.30
CA ARG A 178 7.58 -16.18 3.02
C ARG A 178 8.54 -16.39 1.86
N PHE A 179 9.64 -15.65 1.84
CA PHE A 179 10.68 -15.82 0.83
C PHE A 179 11.35 -17.20 0.93
N ASP A 180 11.64 -17.64 2.16
CA ASP A 180 12.26 -18.94 2.43
C ASP A 180 11.31 -20.09 2.09
N ASP A 181 10.02 -19.97 2.43
CA ASP A 181 8.96 -20.90 2.03
C ASP A 181 8.84 -21.01 0.50
N LEU A 182 8.86 -19.88 -0.20
CA LEU A 182 8.85 -19.83 -1.67
C LEU A 182 10.09 -20.54 -2.24
N GLY A 183 11.27 -20.28 -1.66
CA GLY A 183 12.52 -20.90 -2.06
C GLY A 183 12.50 -22.43 -1.94
N ALA A 184 11.92 -22.96 -0.86
CA ALA A 184 11.80 -24.40 -0.66
C ALA A 184 10.96 -25.10 -1.76
N VAL A 185 10.03 -24.37 -2.38
CA VAL A 185 9.22 -24.84 -3.50
C VAL A 185 9.94 -24.62 -4.83
N MET A 186 10.40 -23.39 -5.08
CA MET A 186 11.00 -23.01 -6.36
C MET A 186 12.32 -23.73 -6.61
N ALA A 187 13.18 -23.92 -5.62
CA ALA A 187 14.43 -24.65 -5.78
C ALA A 187 14.24 -26.08 -6.32
N LYS A 188 13.04 -26.67 -6.15
CA LYS A 188 12.68 -28.00 -6.69
C LYS A 188 11.95 -27.93 -8.03
N LYS A 189 11.07 -26.94 -8.22
CA LYS A 189 10.16 -26.85 -9.37
C LYS A 189 10.68 -25.96 -10.50
N ASP A 190 11.44 -24.93 -10.16
CA ASP A 190 11.99 -23.92 -11.05
C ASP A 190 13.33 -23.40 -10.48
N PRO A 191 14.41 -24.20 -10.57
CA PRO A 191 15.71 -23.83 -10.00
C PRO A 191 16.29 -22.57 -10.64
N ASP A 192 16.08 -22.37 -11.94
CA ASP A 192 16.60 -21.20 -12.67
C ASP A 192 15.86 -19.93 -12.24
N GLY A 193 14.52 -19.99 -12.12
CA GLY A 193 13.73 -18.89 -11.56
C GLY A 193 14.11 -18.58 -10.12
N TRP A 194 14.45 -19.59 -9.32
CA TRP A 194 14.94 -19.39 -7.97
C TRP A 194 16.30 -18.67 -7.94
N GLN A 195 17.26 -19.07 -8.79
CA GLN A 195 18.54 -18.38 -8.90
C GLN A 195 18.38 -16.93 -9.37
N PHE A 196 17.47 -16.69 -10.31
CA PHE A 196 17.13 -15.34 -10.75
C PHE A 196 16.61 -14.48 -9.58
N LEU A 197 15.69 -15.01 -8.77
CA LEU A 197 15.17 -14.29 -7.60
C LEU A 197 16.27 -14.01 -6.57
N LEU A 198 17.13 -14.99 -6.27
CA LEU A 198 18.26 -14.80 -5.35
C LEU A 198 19.20 -13.68 -5.83
N SER A 199 19.40 -13.54 -7.14
CA SER A 199 20.23 -12.46 -7.71
C SER A 199 19.65 -11.04 -7.49
N SER A 200 18.35 -10.93 -7.20
CA SER A 200 17.66 -9.66 -6.95
C SER A 200 17.63 -9.23 -5.48
N ILE A 201 18.26 -10.00 -4.59
CA ILE A 201 18.16 -9.84 -3.14
C ILE A 201 19.56 -9.74 -2.54
N GLU A 202 19.77 -8.76 -1.67
CA GLU A 202 20.99 -8.69 -0.87
C GLU A 202 20.84 -9.65 0.31
N SER A 203 21.24 -10.91 0.09
CA SER A 203 21.12 -11.99 1.09
C SER A 203 22.25 -11.99 2.13
N GLU A 204 23.28 -11.18 1.93
CA GLU A 204 24.42 -11.13 2.85
C GLU A 204 23.97 -10.55 4.20
N ARG A 205 24.26 -11.29 5.27
CA ARG A 205 24.30 -10.70 6.62
C ARG A 205 25.48 -9.72 6.62
N ARG A 206 25.24 -8.45 6.31
CA ARG A 206 26.24 -7.42 6.58
C ARG A 206 26.39 -7.35 8.10
N THR A 207 27.49 -7.93 8.58
CA THR A 207 27.91 -7.98 9.98
C THR A 207 28.14 -6.60 10.55
#